data_AF-A0A934R858-F1
#
_entry.id   AF-A0A934R858-F1
#
_cell.length_a   1.000
_cell.length_b   1.000
_cell.length_c   1.000
_cell.angle_alpha   90.00
_cell.angle_beta   90.00
_cell.angle_gamma   90.00
#
_symmetry.space_group_name_H-M   'P 1'
#
loop_
_entity.id
_entity.type
_entity.pdbx_description
1 polymer ?
#
loop_
_entity_poly.entity_id
_entity_poly.type
_entity_poly.pdbx_seq_one_letter_code
_entity_poly.pdbx_strand_id
1 'polypeptide(L)'
;MNTTPIHLVAGLLLLWTTVANPAVAREAGVIDVRELGAKPDGSDTTPSVRAALEAVRKGEGSKITFGPGRYDFYPDRAFEEYLFVSNNDEGLKRIAFPLKEMDGLEIDGGGATFVFHGYTVPFLISGSSQVKLRNFSVDFSRPFHSEGKVLAITPQHVDLEFTEHYPFEIRNGVLVFTNGKKAKTKATTVTSGEVVYPYGSLLAFDPIKQETAFMAKDRYQVGAGIAAHPIGPNRIRLRIPNISARVGEILVFSPKNRDVPGVIVTDSSGVRLTDITLHHCGGMGVIAQRSADLFYTRLKVTPPSGGHRIISTTADATHFVNCRGRIEMVDCLFEQQKDDPTNVHGLYAKITHIFAPNRFEVSMIHPQQAGVDFIGAGTRLELNDGPSLTEEGFANVKSVERLNKHRTIVEIEGTLPESVTVGDSVADADANTAEVLIRNCVMRGNRARGLLLGSRGKIVIEGNTFHTPGAAILFEGDSRFWFEQAGVRDVVIRGNTFDNCNYGVWGTGTIQVGSGIAEEFRSTSRYNRNIRIENNLFRSFGRVPLLSLYSVDGLTFTGNRLEKTTDYPLPDGQESKLFDVTDSDDVKIEEPSTVSEEAAVGG
;
A
#
# COMPACT_ATOMS: atom_id res chain seq x y z
N MET A 1 -53.25 -5.07 95.78
CA MET A 1 -52.19 -4.39 96.55
C MET A 1 -50.96 -4.32 95.66
N ASN A 2 -50.44 -3.10 95.45
CA ASN A 2 -49.03 -2.68 95.31
C ASN A 2 -48.03 -3.56 94.52
N THR A 3 -47.10 -3.10 93.69
CA THR A 3 -46.68 -1.77 93.15
C THR A 3 -45.48 -2.03 92.22
N THR A 4 -45.35 -1.24 91.13
CA THR A 4 -44.11 -0.78 90.41
C THR A 4 -43.17 -1.75 89.67
N PRO A 5 -42.30 -1.28 88.73
CA PRO A 5 -42.34 -0.06 87.90
C PRO A 5 -42.06 -0.29 86.39
N ILE A 6 -42.21 0.80 85.64
CA ILE A 6 -42.03 0.99 84.19
C ILE A 6 -40.55 0.98 83.79
N HIS A 7 -40.21 0.29 82.69
CA HIS A 7 -38.96 0.52 81.94
C HIS A 7 -39.26 0.84 80.47
N LEU A 8 -38.75 1.98 80.04
CA LEU A 8 -38.73 2.50 78.67
C LEU A 8 -37.60 1.78 77.89
N VAL A 9 -37.87 1.22 76.72
CA VAL A 9 -36.83 0.77 75.76
C VAL A 9 -37.09 1.41 74.41
N ALA A 10 -36.18 2.28 74.01
CA ALA A 10 -36.13 2.97 72.73
C ALA A 10 -35.61 2.03 71.63
N GLY A 11 -36.26 2.05 70.46
CA GLY A 11 -35.83 1.29 69.29
C GLY A 11 -34.60 1.92 68.61
N LEU A 12 -33.56 1.11 68.40
CA LEU A 12 -32.42 1.45 67.56
C LEU A 12 -32.76 1.18 66.08
N LEU A 13 -32.70 2.23 65.26
CA LEU A 13 -32.59 2.14 63.80
C LEU A 13 -31.13 1.84 63.43
N LEU A 14 -30.88 0.72 62.76
CA LEU A 14 -29.61 0.39 62.11
C LEU A 14 -29.69 0.80 60.63
N LEU A 15 -28.97 1.87 60.27
CA LEU A 15 -28.67 2.24 58.88
C LEU A 15 -27.62 1.27 58.33
N TRP A 16 -27.96 0.54 57.25
CA TRP A 16 -26.99 -0.10 56.38
C TRP A 16 -26.73 0.80 55.17
N THR A 17 -25.55 1.41 55.12
CA THR A 17 -25.05 2.09 53.92
C THR A 17 -24.46 1.04 52.96
N THR A 18 -25.22 0.67 51.93
CA THR A 18 -24.69 -0.10 50.80
C THR A 18 -23.84 0.83 49.93
N VAL A 19 -22.53 0.59 49.91
CA VAL A 19 -21.64 1.17 48.90
C VAL A 19 -21.95 0.46 47.58
N ALA A 20 -22.72 1.11 46.71
CA ALA A 20 -22.96 0.64 45.36
C ALA A 20 -21.69 0.86 44.52
N ASN A 21 -21.03 -0.23 44.15
CA ASN A 21 -20.00 -0.23 43.12
C ASN A 21 -20.69 0.04 41.77
N PRO A 22 -20.24 0.97 40.92
CA PRO A 22 -20.86 1.17 39.62
C PRO A 22 -20.46 0.00 38.72
N ALA A 23 -21.31 -1.02 38.65
CA ALA A 23 -21.23 -2.04 37.61
C ALA A 23 -21.59 -1.36 36.28
N VAL A 24 -20.59 -1.17 35.43
CA VAL A 24 -20.80 -0.81 34.02
C VAL A 24 -21.62 -1.93 33.41
N ALA A 25 -22.82 -1.61 32.93
CA ALA A 25 -23.68 -2.57 32.26
C ALA A 25 -22.94 -3.10 31.01
N ARG A 26 -22.71 -4.41 30.95
CA ARG A 26 -22.19 -5.10 29.76
C ARG A 26 -23.17 -4.90 28.62
N GLU A 27 -22.70 -4.27 27.54
CA GLU A 27 -23.45 -4.24 26.28
C GLU A 27 -23.37 -5.63 25.64
N ALA A 28 -24.51 -6.29 25.47
CA ALA A 28 -24.54 -7.63 24.89
C ALA A 28 -23.91 -7.61 23.48
N GLY A 29 -22.97 -8.52 23.22
CA GLY A 29 -22.29 -8.65 21.93
C GLY A 29 -20.96 -7.91 21.77
N VAL A 30 -20.44 -7.29 22.85
CA VAL A 30 -19.11 -6.65 22.89
C VAL A 30 -18.11 -7.49 23.69
N ILE A 31 -16.93 -7.73 23.12
CA ILE A 31 -15.83 -8.50 23.71
C ILE A 31 -14.65 -7.54 23.96
N ASP A 32 -14.38 -7.22 25.23
CA ASP A 32 -13.20 -6.46 25.62
C ASP A 32 -11.99 -7.39 25.77
N VAL A 33 -10.93 -7.16 24.99
CA VAL A 33 -9.73 -8.01 25.03
C VAL A 33 -9.04 -8.02 26.39
N ARG A 34 -9.27 -7.00 27.25
CA ARG A 34 -8.72 -6.93 28.61
C ARG A 34 -9.37 -7.96 29.54
N GLU A 35 -10.65 -8.27 29.32
CA GLU A 35 -11.33 -9.37 30.03
C GLU A 35 -10.74 -10.73 29.64
N LEU A 36 -10.09 -10.81 28.48
CA LEU A 36 -9.35 -11.97 27.97
C LEU A 36 -7.85 -11.90 28.29
N GLY A 37 -7.46 -11.04 29.22
CA GLY A 37 -6.11 -10.96 29.77
C GLY A 37 -5.12 -10.07 29.01
N ALA A 38 -5.55 -9.35 27.97
CA ALA A 38 -4.68 -8.40 27.27
C ALA A 38 -4.32 -7.21 28.18
N LYS A 39 -3.05 -6.82 28.21
CA LYS A 39 -2.57 -5.70 29.02
C LYS A 39 -1.76 -4.73 28.16
N PRO A 40 -1.94 -3.41 28.32
CA PRO A 40 -1.16 -2.42 27.60
C PRO A 40 0.23 -2.19 28.25
N ASP A 41 0.97 -3.26 28.53
CA ASP A 41 2.24 -3.25 29.30
C ASP A 41 3.42 -3.88 28.53
N GLY A 42 3.24 -4.15 27.24
CA GLY A 42 4.24 -4.81 26.40
C GLY A 42 4.20 -6.34 26.42
N SER A 43 3.27 -6.96 27.16
CA SER A 43 3.02 -8.39 27.09
C SER A 43 2.34 -8.81 25.79
N ASP A 44 2.57 -10.07 25.39
CA ASP A 44 2.03 -10.63 24.15
C ASP A 44 0.49 -10.71 24.19
N THR A 45 -0.15 -9.90 23.36
CA THR A 45 -1.61 -9.77 23.23
C THR A 45 -2.21 -10.79 22.26
N THR A 46 -1.37 -11.49 21.50
CA THR A 46 -1.80 -12.46 20.47
C THR A 46 -2.78 -13.52 21.01
N PRO A 47 -2.55 -14.15 22.19
CA PRO A 47 -3.49 -15.13 22.74
C PRO A 47 -4.88 -14.56 23.05
N SER A 48 -4.95 -13.33 23.57
CA SER A 48 -6.22 -12.67 23.91
C SER A 48 -7.04 -12.36 22.65
N VAL A 49 -6.38 -11.95 21.56
CA VAL A 49 -7.05 -11.76 20.26
C VAL A 49 -7.60 -13.07 19.71
N ARG A 50 -6.84 -14.16 19.81
CA ARG A 50 -7.33 -15.48 19.37
C ARG A 50 -8.58 -15.90 20.14
N ALA A 51 -8.56 -15.75 21.47
CA ALA A 51 -9.73 -16.03 22.30
C ALA A 51 -10.93 -15.15 21.91
N ALA A 52 -10.70 -13.86 21.63
CA ALA A 52 -11.76 -12.95 21.19
C ALA A 52 -12.40 -13.39 19.85
N LEU A 53 -11.57 -13.75 18.87
CA LEU A 53 -12.04 -14.23 17.56
C LEU A 53 -12.76 -15.57 17.66
N GLU A 54 -12.35 -16.46 18.56
CA GLU A 54 -13.08 -17.70 18.84
C GLU A 54 -14.46 -17.45 19.47
N ALA A 55 -14.57 -16.49 20.39
CA ALA A 55 -15.84 -16.08 20.96
C ALA A 55 -16.79 -15.49 19.89
N VAL A 56 -16.27 -14.65 18.98
CA VAL A 56 -17.02 -14.16 17.81
C VAL A 56 -17.55 -15.33 16.97
N ARG A 57 -16.71 -16.32 16.66
CA ARG A 57 -17.12 -17.51 15.88
C ARG A 57 -18.18 -18.36 16.56
N LYS A 58 -18.26 -18.32 17.90
CA LYS A 58 -19.30 -19.00 18.68
C LYS A 58 -20.60 -18.19 18.77
N GLY A 59 -20.65 -16.99 18.19
CA GLY A 59 -21.80 -16.10 18.27
C GLY A 59 -21.92 -15.36 19.60
N GLU A 60 -20.85 -15.29 20.39
CA GLU A 60 -20.84 -14.63 21.70
C GLU A 60 -20.74 -13.09 21.59
N GLY A 61 -20.38 -12.58 20.41
CA GLY A 61 -20.40 -11.16 20.08
C GLY A 61 -19.95 -10.88 18.65
N SER A 62 -20.08 -9.62 18.24
CA SER A 62 -19.71 -9.13 16.89
C SER A 62 -18.81 -7.90 16.94
N LYS A 63 -18.44 -7.44 18.14
CA LYS A 63 -17.54 -6.30 18.34
C LYS A 63 -16.41 -6.65 19.31
N ILE A 64 -15.17 -6.41 18.91
CA ILE A 64 -13.98 -6.54 19.75
C ILE A 64 -13.46 -5.14 20.07
N THR A 65 -13.24 -4.84 21.35
CA THR A 65 -12.76 -3.53 21.80
C THR A 65 -11.45 -3.61 22.54
N PHE A 66 -10.62 -2.59 22.35
CA PHE A 66 -9.40 -2.33 23.12
C PHE A 66 -9.56 -1.05 23.95
N GLY A 67 -8.86 -0.97 25.08
CA GLY A 67 -8.64 0.30 25.76
C GLY A 67 -7.46 1.05 25.14
N PRO A 68 -7.28 2.35 25.41
CA PRO A 68 -6.10 3.07 24.97
C PRO A 68 -4.83 2.47 25.61
N GLY A 69 -3.73 2.46 24.87
CA GLY A 69 -2.45 1.94 25.33
C GLY A 69 -1.69 1.17 24.25
N ARG A 70 -0.48 0.73 24.59
CA ARG A 70 0.40 -0.03 23.70
C ARG A 70 0.18 -1.54 23.91
N TYR A 71 -0.22 -2.25 22.86
CA TYR A 71 -0.39 -3.70 22.85
C TYR A 71 0.61 -4.34 21.88
N ASP A 72 1.38 -5.31 22.37
CA ASP A 72 2.46 -5.93 21.60
C ASP A 72 2.04 -7.33 21.09
N PHE A 73 2.39 -7.64 19.84
CA PHE A 73 2.04 -8.88 19.16
C PHE A 73 3.30 -9.60 18.66
N TYR A 74 3.39 -10.90 18.94
CA TYR A 74 4.57 -11.72 18.66
C TYR A 74 4.25 -12.90 17.74
N PRO A 75 5.23 -13.35 16.93
CA PRO A 75 5.02 -14.40 15.94
C PRO A 75 4.74 -15.77 16.56
N ASP A 76 5.30 -16.06 17.74
CA ASP A 76 5.33 -17.41 18.34
C ASP A 76 3.95 -18.03 18.60
N ARG A 77 2.91 -17.21 18.75
CA ARG A 77 1.53 -17.65 19.02
C ARG A 77 0.52 -17.17 17.96
N ALA A 78 1.03 -16.55 16.91
CA ALA A 78 0.23 -16.09 15.79
C ALA A 78 -0.38 -17.28 15.00
N PHE A 79 -1.42 -17.01 14.23
CA PHE A 79 -1.97 -18.00 13.30
C PHE A 79 -1.06 -18.12 12.08
N GLU A 80 -0.80 -19.34 11.59
CA GLU A 80 0.08 -19.58 10.44
C GLU A 80 -0.72 -20.07 9.24
N GLU A 81 -0.53 -19.43 8.08
CA GLU A 81 -1.15 -19.83 6.81
C GLU A 81 -0.24 -19.48 5.63
N TYR A 82 -0.16 -20.36 4.64
CA TYR A 82 0.51 -20.03 3.39
C TYR A 82 -0.41 -19.18 2.52
N LEU A 83 0.03 -17.99 2.13
CA LEU A 83 -0.77 -17.04 1.36
C LEU A 83 -0.09 -16.66 0.05
N PHE A 84 -0.91 -16.59 -1.01
CA PHE A 84 -0.59 -15.84 -2.23
C PHE A 84 -1.20 -14.45 -2.10
N VAL A 85 -0.35 -13.43 -2.10
CA VAL A 85 -0.74 -12.03 -1.92
C VAL A 85 -0.20 -11.25 -3.10
N SER A 86 -1.08 -10.79 -3.99
CA SER A 86 -0.68 -10.10 -5.21
C SER A 86 0.25 -8.92 -4.91
N ASN A 87 1.25 -8.75 -5.77
CA ASN A 87 2.25 -7.67 -5.74
C ASN A 87 3.09 -7.62 -4.44
N ASN A 88 2.99 -8.65 -3.61
CA ASN A 88 3.79 -8.91 -2.42
C ASN A 88 4.40 -10.32 -2.51
N ASP A 89 5.27 -10.68 -1.58
CA ASP A 89 5.86 -12.01 -1.58
C ASP A 89 4.87 -13.03 -1.00
N GLU A 90 4.63 -14.12 -1.73
CA GLU A 90 3.92 -15.31 -1.24
C GLU A 90 4.69 -15.99 -0.10
N GLY A 91 4.03 -16.85 0.67
CA GLY A 91 4.71 -17.71 1.64
C GLY A 91 3.91 -17.99 2.90
N LEU A 92 4.53 -18.71 3.83
CA LEU A 92 3.97 -18.92 5.17
C LEU A 92 3.97 -17.61 5.95
N LYS A 93 2.79 -17.13 6.32
CA LYS A 93 2.59 -15.88 7.07
C LYS A 93 2.12 -16.18 8.49
N ARG A 94 2.67 -15.44 9.45
CA ARG A 94 2.22 -15.41 10.85
C ARG A 94 1.32 -14.21 11.05
N ILE A 95 0.07 -14.43 11.43
CA ILE A 95 -1.01 -13.45 11.39
C ILE A 95 -1.57 -13.25 12.80
N ALA A 96 -1.57 -11.99 13.28
CA ALA A 96 -2.08 -11.64 14.59
C ALA A 96 -3.62 -11.59 14.61
N PHE A 97 -4.23 -10.98 13.59
CA PHE A 97 -5.69 -10.88 13.43
C PHE A 97 -6.18 -11.65 12.19
N PRO A 98 -6.39 -12.97 12.27
CA PRO A 98 -6.93 -13.78 11.17
C PRO A 98 -8.47 -13.67 11.11
N LEU A 99 -8.95 -12.60 10.49
CA LEU A 99 -10.38 -12.29 10.27
C LEU A 99 -10.89 -13.07 9.05
N LYS A 100 -11.00 -14.39 9.23
CA LYS A 100 -11.48 -15.32 8.19
C LYS A 100 -12.95 -15.62 8.38
N GLU A 101 -13.71 -15.58 7.29
CA GLU A 101 -15.14 -15.94 7.24
C GLU A 101 -15.99 -15.19 8.28
N MET A 102 -15.67 -13.91 8.50
CA MET A 102 -16.38 -13.05 9.43
C MET A 102 -17.48 -12.28 8.70
N ASP A 103 -18.66 -12.17 9.31
CA ASP A 103 -19.74 -11.32 8.82
C ASP A 103 -20.13 -10.27 9.88
N GLY A 104 -19.98 -8.99 9.53
CA GLY A 104 -20.38 -7.87 10.38
C GLY A 104 -19.47 -7.59 11.59
N LEU A 105 -18.26 -8.16 11.63
CA LEU A 105 -17.31 -7.96 12.74
C LEU A 105 -16.78 -6.50 12.79
N GLU A 106 -16.82 -5.89 13.96
CA GLU A 106 -16.16 -4.62 14.27
C GLU A 106 -14.97 -4.81 15.24
N ILE A 107 -13.82 -4.24 14.92
CA ILE A 107 -12.69 -4.07 15.84
C ILE A 107 -12.49 -2.58 16.09
N ASP A 108 -12.73 -2.16 17.33
CA ASP A 108 -12.53 -0.79 17.79
C ASP A 108 -11.31 -0.73 18.72
N GLY A 109 -10.23 -0.11 18.25
CA GLY A 109 -8.98 0.00 18.98
C GLY A 109 -9.03 0.96 20.16
N GLY A 110 -10.05 1.81 20.28
CA GLY A 110 -10.17 2.74 21.42
C GLY A 110 -8.98 3.69 21.60
N GLY A 111 -8.22 3.98 20.54
CA GLY A 111 -6.98 4.77 20.59
C GLY A 111 -5.72 3.96 20.91
N ALA A 112 -5.76 2.64 20.80
CA ALA A 112 -4.60 1.77 21.03
C ALA A 112 -3.52 1.93 19.96
N THR A 113 -2.28 1.63 20.37
CA THR A 113 -1.13 1.43 19.47
C THR A 113 -0.78 -0.05 19.45
N PHE A 114 -0.94 -0.68 18.29
CA PHE A 114 -0.56 -2.07 18.06
C PHE A 114 0.88 -2.13 17.55
N VAL A 115 1.75 -2.77 18.34
CA VAL A 115 3.18 -2.91 18.02
C VAL A 115 3.50 -4.37 17.69
N PHE A 116 3.90 -4.61 16.46
CA PHE A 116 4.20 -5.95 15.97
C PHE A 116 5.70 -6.23 16.05
N HIS A 117 6.06 -7.46 16.41
CA HIS A 117 7.45 -7.90 16.53
C HIS A 117 7.80 -8.89 15.42
N GLY A 118 8.98 -8.71 14.83
CA GLY A 118 9.49 -9.59 13.79
C GLY A 118 8.56 -9.69 12.58
N TYR A 119 8.55 -10.85 11.92
CA TYR A 119 7.75 -11.11 10.74
C TYR A 119 6.33 -11.55 11.13
N THR A 120 5.51 -10.58 11.54
CA THR A 120 4.11 -10.77 11.94
C THR A 120 3.21 -9.88 11.11
N VAL A 121 2.33 -10.46 10.28
CA VAL A 121 1.29 -9.77 9.54
C VAL A 121 0.22 -9.30 10.52
N PRO A 122 -0.11 -7.99 10.56
CA PRO A 122 -1.14 -7.48 11.45
C PRO A 122 -2.53 -8.06 11.15
N PHE A 123 -3.09 -7.83 9.97
CA PHE A 123 -4.46 -8.22 9.64
C PHE A 123 -4.55 -9.04 8.34
N LEU A 124 -5.31 -10.14 8.42
CA LEU A 124 -5.83 -10.87 7.25
C LEU A 124 -7.35 -10.83 7.31
N ILE A 125 -7.98 -10.22 6.31
CA ILE A 125 -9.42 -10.27 6.07
C ILE A 125 -9.64 -11.18 4.86
N SER A 126 -10.24 -12.36 5.09
CA SER A 126 -10.37 -13.40 4.06
C SER A 126 -11.77 -13.99 4.06
N GLY A 127 -12.40 -14.07 2.88
CA GLY A 127 -13.75 -14.64 2.77
C GLY A 127 -14.80 -13.96 3.65
N SER A 128 -14.61 -12.68 3.97
CA SER A 128 -15.38 -11.97 5.00
C SER A 128 -16.24 -10.86 4.41
N SER A 129 -17.31 -10.51 5.11
CA SER A 129 -18.24 -9.43 4.74
C SER A 129 -18.44 -8.42 5.86
N GLN A 130 -18.62 -7.15 5.51
CA GLN A 130 -19.00 -6.08 6.44
C GLN A 130 -18.05 -5.90 7.64
N VAL A 131 -16.74 -6.10 7.43
CA VAL A 131 -15.71 -5.95 8.48
C VAL A 131 -15.36 -4.48 8.68
N LYS A 132 -15.32 -4.02 9.94
CA LYS A 132 -14.96 -2.65 10.31
C LYS A 132 -13.75 -2.65 11.24
N LEU A 133 -12.70 -1.93 10.87
CA LEU A 133 -11.55 -1.66 11.72
C LEU A 133 -11.48 -0.16 11.99
N ARG A 134 -11.33 0.25 13.26
CA ARG A 134 -11.23 1.68 13.59
C ARG A 134 -10.44 2.02 14.84
N ASN A 135 -9.99 3.27 14.92
CA ASN A 135 -9.44 3.90 16.13
C ASN A 135 -8.16 3.25 16.70
N PHE A 136 -7.15 2.98 15.87
CA PHE A 136 -5.85 2.50 16.34
C PHE A 136 -4.70 2.90 15.42
N SER A 137 -3.47 2.76 15.92
CA SER A 137 -2.26 2.80 15.09
C SER A 137 -1.57 1.44 15.04
N VAL A 138 -0.80 1.21 13.96
CA VAL A 138 0.01 0.01 13.72
C VAL A 138 1.46 0.45 13.51
N ASP A 139 2.40 -0.11 14.25
CA ASP A 139 3.83 0.04 14.00
C ASP A 139 4.59 -1.26 14.30
N PHE A 140 5.88 -1.28 14.00
CA PHE A 140 6.75 -2.42 14.26
C PHE A 140 7.86 -2.03 15.25
N SER A 141 8.20 -2.95 16.14
CA SER A 141 9.25 -2.72 17.15
C SER A 141 10.63 -2.44 16.54
N ARG A 142 10.88 -2.97 15.34
CA ARG A 142 11.92 -2.54 14.42
C ARG A 142 11.33 -2.47 13.01
N PRO A 143 11.48 -1.35 12.27
CA PRO A 143 11.05 -1.28 10.87
C PRO A 143 11.75 -2.36 10.01
N PHE A 144 11.31 -2.62 8.79
CA PHE A 144 11.95 -3.59 7.89
C PHE A 144 13.02 -2.95 7.00
N HIS A 145 12.93 -1.63 6.74
CA HIS A 145 14.01 -0.86 6.11
C HIS A 145 15.02 -0.37 7.15
N SER A 146 16.12 0.25 6.68
CA SER A 146 17.07 0.93 7.56
C SER A 146 17.46 2.30 7.02
N GLU A 147 17.82 3.23 7.90
CA GLU A 147 18.15 4.61 7.52
C GLU A 147 19.53 4.99 8.08
N GLY A 148 20.44 5.42 7.20
CA GLY A 148 21.79 5.86 7.57
C GLY A 148 22.06 7.28 7.10
N LYS A 149 22.51 8.15 8.00
CA LYS A 149 22.89 9.52 7.65
C LYS A 149 24.20 9.52 6.86
N VAL A 150 24.22 10.20 5.72
CA VAL A 150 25.41 10.35 4.88
C VAL A 150 26.38 11.35 5.51
N LEU A 151 27.56 10.87 5.89
CA LEU A 151 28.63 11.67 6.48
C LEU A 151 29.64 12.18 5.44
N ALA A 152 30.01 11.31 4.49
CA ALA A 152 30.96 11.63 3.43
C ALA A 152 30.72 10.75 2.21
N ILE A 153 31.03 11.26 1.01
CA ILE A 153 30.93 10.54 -0.26
C ILE A 153 32.23 10.70 -1.04
N THR A 154 32.69 9.61 -1.62
CA THR A 154 33.73 9.55 -2.66
C THR A 154 33.15 8.79 -3.86
N PRO A 155 33.79 8.82 -5.04
CA PRO A 155 33.29 8.07 -6.19
C PRO A 155 33.19 6.54 -5.97
N GLN A 156 33.87 5.99 -4.96
CA GLN A 156 33.88 4.55 -4.67
C GLN A 156 33.18 4.17 -3.35
N HIS A 157 33.00 5.11 -2.42
CA HIS A 157 32.55 4.83 -1.06
C HIS A 157 31.60 5.89 -0.52
N VAL A 158 30.74 5.46 0.41
CA VAL A 158 29.92 6.33 1.25
C VAL A 158 30.13 5.98 2.71
N ASP A 159 30.32 7.01 3.53
CA ASP A 159 30.40 6.90 4.99
C ASP A 159 29.03 7.21 5.58
N LEU A 160 28.54 6.33 6.44
CA LEU A 160 27.20 6.41 7.03
C LEU A 160 27.26 6.33 8.55
N GLU A 161 26.30 6.98 9.21
CA GLU A 161 26.01 6.85 10.64
C GLU A 161 24.58 6.31 10.82
N PHE A 162 24.43 5.26 11.61
CA PHE A 162 23.13 4.69 11.97
C PHE A 162 22.75 5.04 13.42
N THR A 163 21.46 5.19 13.67
CA THR A 163 20.93 5.29 15.04
C THR A 163 20.74 3.90 15.65
N GLU A 164 20.50 3.84 16.96
CA GLU A 164 20.21 2.58 17.67
C GLU A 164 18.93 1.87 17.20
N HIS A 165 18.05 2.58 16.49
CA HIS A 165 16.85 2.00 15.87
C HIS A 165 17.16 1.04 14.72
N TYR A 166 18.35 1.13 14.13
CA TYR A 166 18.78 0.30 13.00
C TYR A 166 20.01 -0.53 13.36
N PRO A 167 19.89 -1.50 14.30
CA PRO A 167 21.02 -2.30 14.72
C PRO A 167 21.57 -3.11 13.53
N PHE A 168 22.88 -3.15 13.43
CA PHE A 168 23.60 -3.81 12.35
C PHE A 168 24.86 -4.51 12.85
N GLU A 169 25.36 -5.43 12.04
CA GLU A 169 26.64 -6.10 12.18
C GLU A 169 27.38 -6.12 10.84
N ILE A 170 28.69 -6.35 10.89
CA ILE A 170 29.50 -6.65 9.71
C ILE A 170 29.88 -8.13 9.77
N ARG A 171 29.30 -8.95 8.88
CA ARG A 171 29.52 -10.39 8.81
C ARG A 171 30.29 -10.71 7.54
N ASN A 172 31.45 -11.35 7.65
CA ASN A 172 32.30 -11.68 6.49
C ASN A 172 32.55 -10.48 5.55
N GLY A 173 32.71 -9.29 6.12
CA GLY A 173 32.97 -8.06 5.37
C GLY A 173 31.73 -7.40 4.73
N VAL A 174 30.51 -7.89 4.96
CA VAL A 174 29.27 -7.28 4.46
C VAL A 174 28.37 -6.77 5.58
N LEU A 175 27.65 -5.67 5.31
CA LEU A 175 26.65 -5.10 6.22
C LEU A 175 25.41 -5.98 6.32
N VAL A 176 25.02 -6.32 7.55
CA VAL A 176 23.82 -7.10 7.88
C VAL A 176 23.01 -6.37 8.96
N PHE A 177 21.76 -6.01 8.66
CA PHE A 177 20.85 -5.45 9.65
C PHE A 177 20.12 -6.56 10.44
N THR A 178 19.94 -6.35 11.74
CA THR A 178 19.31 -7.33 12.64
C THR A 178 18.26 -6.67 13.54
N ASN A 179 17.71 -7.41 14.50
CA ASN A 179 16.90 -6.89 15.61
C ASN A 179 17.75 -6.53 16.84
N GLY A 180 19.08 -6.54 16.75
CA GLY A 180 20.00 -6.24 17.85
C GLY A 180 20.06 -7.32 18.95
N LYS A 181 19.29 -8.42 18.85
CA LYS A 181 19.34 -9.52 19.80
C LYS A 181 20.44 -10.50 19.41
N LYS A 182 21.42 -10.69 20.28
CA LYS A 182 22.40 -11.78 20.17
C LYS A 182 21.89 -13.01 20.91
N ALA A 183 22.02 -14.19 20.30
CA ALA A 183 21.71 -15.45 20.97
C ALA A 183 22.53 -15.56 22.26
N LYS A 184 21.86 -15.67 23.41
CA LYS A 184 22.52 -15.84 24.73
C LYS A 184 23.15 -17.23 24.88
N THR A 185 22.75 -18.18 24.05
CA THR A 185 23.22 -19.56 24.01
C THR A 185 23.73 -19.90 22.61
N LYS A 186 24.39 -21.06 22.46
CA LYS A 186 24.85 -21.55 21.17
C LYS A 186 23.66 -21.58 20.20
N ALA A 187 23.73 -20.80 19.13
CA ALA A 187 22.65 -20.72 18.15
C ALA A 187 22.35 -22.13 17.61
N THR A 188 21.11 -22.57 17.79
CA THR A 188 20.53 -23.71 17.08
C THR A 188 19.56 -23.18 16.03
N THR A 189 19.06 -24.05 15.14
CA THR A 189 18.06 -23.71 14.12
C THR A 189 16.76 -23.11 14.69
N VAL A 190 16.51 -23.22 16.01
CA VAL A 190 15.26 -22.79 16.65
C VAL A 190 15.44 -21.80 17.82
N THR A 191 16.66 -21.43 18.22
CA THR A 191 16.89 -20.66 19.47
C THR A 191 17.73 -19.39 19.34
N SER A 192 18.02 -18.91 18.13
CA SER A 192 18.87 -17.71 18.00
C SER A 192 18.19 -16.44 18.53
N GLY A 193 16.86 -16.33 18.38
CA GLY A 193 16.10 -15.11 18.69
C GLY A 193 16.48 -13.89 17.82
N GLU A 194 17.41 -14.10 16.89
CA GLU A 194 17.89 -13.13 15.93
C GLU A 194 16.92 -13.09 14.75
N VAL A 195 16.57 -11.88 14.34
CA VAL A 195 15.83 -11.61 13.10
C VAL A 195 16.73 -10.76 12.22
N VAL A 196 16.93 -11.18 10.97
CA VAL A 196 17.73 -10.46 9.96
C VAL A 196 16.79 -9.68 9.04
N TYR A 197 17.21 -8.47 8.66
CA TYR A 197 16.44 -7.57 7.81
C TYR A 197 17.22 -7.32 6.50
N PRO A 198 17.03 -8.18 5.48
CA PRO A 198 17.74 -8.05 4.22
C PRO A 198 17.26 -6.83 3.44
N TYR A 199 18.16 -6.19 2.71
CA TYR A 199 17.88 -5.02 1.86
C TYR A 199 18.21 -5.30 0.39
N GLY A 200 17.43 -4.68 -0.51
CA GLY A 200 17.50 -4.93 -1.96
C GLY A 200 17.76 -3.70 -2.82
N SER A 201 17.53 -2.50 -2.29
CA SER A 201 17.80 -1.23 -2.98
C SER A 201 18.14 -0.10 -2.01
N LEU A 202 18.73 0.96 -2.55
CA LEU A 202 19.06 2.18 -1.81
C LEU A 202 18.46 3.41 -2.49
N LEU A 203 18.03 4.38 -1.70
CA LEU A 203 17.61 5.70 -2.20
C LEU A 203 17.87 6.77 -1.15
N ALA A 204 18.31 7.96 -1.59
CA ALA A 204 18.54 9.10 -0.71
C ALA A 204 17.26 9.92 -0.47
N PHE A 205 17.11 10.40 0.76
CA PHE A 205 16.02 11.26 1.21
C PHE A 205 16.57 12.55 1.82
N ASP A 206 15.87 13.66 1.56
CA ASP A 206 16.14 14.96 2.15
C ASP A 206 15.52 15.02 3.57
N PRO A 207 16.32 15.10 4.64
CA PRO A 207 15.79 15.12 6.01
C PRO A 207 15.16 16.44 6.41
N ILE A 208 15.36 17.53 5.66
CA ILE A 208 14.71 18.82 5.94
C ILE A 208 13.32 18.83 5.32
N LYS A 209 13.22 18.44 4.05
CA LYS A 209 11.94 18.37 3.33
C LYS A 209 11.12 17.12 3.67
N GLN A 210 11.74 16.09 4.28
CA GLN A 210 11.11 14.80 4.61
C GLN A 210 10.52 14.10 3.38
N GLU A 211 11.33 14.03 2.32
CA GLU A 211 10.94 13.52 1.01
C GLU A 211 12.10 12.83 0.30
N THR A 212 11.83 12.12 -0.80
CA THR A 212 12.91 11.63 -1.67
C THR A 212 13.82 12.79 -2.08
N ALA A 213 15.13 12.64 -1.97
CA ALA A 213 16.03 13.73 -2.32
C ALA A 213 15.89 14.11 -3.81
N PHE A 214 15.93 15.42 -4.11
CA PHE A 214 15.75 15.93 -5.48
C PHE A 214 16.66 15.21 -6.48
N MET A 215 16.05 14.65 -7.53
CA MET A 215 16.69 13.88 -8.60
C MET A 215 17.49 12.64 -8.15
N ALA A 216 17.31 12.17 -6.92
CA ALA A 216 17.95 10.95 -6.45
C ALA A 216 17.44 9.73 -7.23
N LYS A 217 18.35 8.80 -7.51
CA LYS A 217 18.06 7.57 -8.26
C LYS A 217 18.19 6.35 -7.36
N ASP A 218 17.29 5.40 -7.53
CA ASP A 218 17.39 4.10 -6.88
C ASP A 218 18.70 3.40 -7.30
N ARG A 219 19.40 2.81 -6.32
CA ARG A 219 20.45 1.82 -6.56
C ARG A 219 19.87 0.44 -6.31
N TYR A 220 19.47 -0.23 -7.39
CA TYR A 220 18.99 -1.62 -7.35
C TYR A 220 20.14 -2.63 -7.27
N GLN A 221 19.78 -3.89 -7.05
CA GLN A 221 20.67 -5.06 -7.17
C GLN A 221 21.90 -4.99 -6.26
N VAL A 222 21.71 -4.57 -5.01
CA VAL A 222 22.79 -4.57 -3.99
C VAL A 222 23.18 -5.98 -3.48
N GLY A 223 22.77 -7.03 -4.21
CA GLY A 223 23.29 -8.39 -4.09
C GLY A 223 23.03 -9.07 -2.75
N ALA A 224 23.98 -9.90 -2.30
CA ALA A 224 23.97 -10.60 -1.01
C ALA A 224 24.40 -9.72 0.17
N GLY A 225 24.54 -8.41 -0.04
CA GLY A 225 25.05 -7.44 0.94
C GLY A 225 26.14 -6.56 0.35
N ILE A 226 26.38 -5.42 0.98
CA ILE A 226 27.36 -4.42 0.54
C ILE A 226 28.62 -4.54 1.40
N ALA A 227 29.78 -4.51 0.76
CA ALA A 227 31.06 -4.52 1.45
C ALA A 227 31.17 -3.32 2.40
N ALA A 228 31.46 -3.59 3.68
CA ALA A 228 31.39 -2.64 4.77
C ALA A 228 32.62 -2.72 5.67
N HIS A 229 33.13 -1.56 6.08
CA HIS A 229 34.22 -1.43 7.05
C HIS A 229 33.81 -0.50 8.19
N PRO A 230 34.05 -0.86 9.46
CA PRO A 230 33.77 0.04 10.57
C PRO A 230 34.75 1.21 10.54
N ILE A 231 34.24 2.43 10.78
CA ILE A 231 35.04 3.66 10.87
C ILE A 231 34.77 4.44 12.17
N GLY A 232 33.95 3.89 13.06
CA GLY A 232 33.66 4.43 14.39
C GLY A 232 32.41 3.77 15.01
N PRO A 233 32.01 4.18 16.22
CA PRO A 233 30.76 3.72 16.83
C PRO A 233 29.56 4.06 15.94
N ASN A 234 28.76 3.05 15.57
CA ASN A 234 27.63 3.16 14.63
C ASN A 234 27.96 3.79 13.27
N ARG A 235 29.24 3.87 12.90
CA ARG A 235 29.71 4.46 11.65
C ARG A 235 30.42 3.44 10.79
N ILE A 236 30.02 3.37 9.54
CA ILE A 236 30.60 2.44 8.57
C ILE A 236 30.92 3.14 7.26
N ARG A 237 31.93 2.62 6.57
CA ARG A 237 32.21 2.91 5.17
C ARG A 237 31.68 1.78 4.32
N LEU A 238 30.79 2.10 3.38
CA LEU A 238 30.30 1.16 2.36
C LEU A 238 31.02 1.38 1.04
N ARG A 239 31.44 0.31 0.37
CA ARG A 239 31.97 0.37 -0.99
C ARG A 239 30.82 0.32 -1.99
N ILE A 240 30.35 1.50 -2.38
CA ILE A 240 29.26 1.68 -3.35
C ILE A 240 29.70 2.75 -4.36
N PRO A 241 30.12 2.35 -5.56
CA PRO A 241 30.53 3.31 -6.58
C PRO A 241 29.37 4.20 -7.03
N ASN A 242 29.65 5.50 -7.15
CA ASN A 242 28.76 6.51 -7.72
C ASN A 242 27.32 6.49 -7.15
N ILE A 243 27.19 6.38 -5.82
CA ILE A 243 25.87 6.45 -5.18
C ILE A 243 25.20 7.80 -5.45
N SER A 244 23.90 7.78 -5.76
CA SER A 244 23.09 8.99 -5.94
C SER A 244 22.62 9.49 -4.57
N ALA A 245 23.47 10.27 -3.91
CA ALA A 245 23.23 10.87 -2.60
C ALA A 245 24.14 12.09 -2.38
N ARG A 246 23.84 12.91 -1.37
CA ARG A 246 24.65 14.05 -0.90
C ARG A 246 24.93 13.95 0.59
N VAL A 247 26.01 14.60 1.03
CA VAL A 247 26.34 14.69 2.47
C VAL A 247 25.20 15.39 3.21
N GLY A 248 24.81 14.82 4.36
CA GLY A 248 23.69 15.30 5.17
C GLY A 248 22.35 14.62 4.88
N GLU A 249 22.19 14.00 3.70
CA GLU A 249 20.99 13.23 3.36
C GLU A 249 20.89 11.92 4.15
N ILE A 250 19.71 11.30 4.12
CA ILE A 250 19.48 9.97 4.68
C ILE A 250 19.47 8.95 3.55
N LEU A 251 20.42 8.01 3.57
CA LEU A 251 20.41 6.88 2.67
C LEU A 251 19.53 5.77 3.26
N VAL A 252 18.43 5.48 2.58
CA VAL A 252 17.46 4.45 2.96
C VAL A 252 17.80 3.13 2.30
N PHE A 253 17.87 2.07 3.10
CA PHE A 253 18.04 0.67 2.71
C PHE A 253 16.67 0.00 2.67
N SER A 254 16.06 -0.08 1.48
CA SER A 254 14.76 -0.71 1.30
C SER A 254 14.86 -2.22 1.52
N PRO A 255 13.88 -2.87 2.17
CA PRO A 255 13.91 -4.31 2.36
C PRO A 255 13.92 -5.02 1.01
N LYS A 256 14.54 -6.20 0.99
CA LYS A 256 14.60 -7.04 -0.22
C LYS A 256 13.22 -7.60 -0.61
N ASN A 257 12.37 -7.82 0.40
CA ASN A 257 11.14 -8.58 0.30
C ASN A 257 9.94 -7.75 0.79
N ARG A 258 8.75 -8.13 0.33
CA ARG A 258 7.43 -7.62 0.74
C ARG A 258 6.66 -8.70 1.50
N ASP A 259 7.25 -9.20 2.58
CA ASP A 259 6.77 -10.37 3.31
C ASP A 259 5.61 -10.08 4.28
N VAL A 260 5.48 -8.83 4.74
CA VAL A 260 4.63 -8.44 5.88
C VAL A 260 3.79 -7.21 5.52
N PRO A 261 2.76 -7.34 4.67
CA PRO A 261 1.79 -6.26 4.44
C PRO A 261 1.05 -5.90 5.74
N GLY A 262 0.56 -4.66 5.85
CA GLY A 262 -0.16 -4.20 7.04
C GLY A 262 -1.56 -4.83 7.16
N VAL A 263 -2.37 -4.68 6.13
CA VAL A 263 -3.73 -5.25 6.03
C VAL A 263 -3.86 -5.96 4.70
N ILE A 264 -4.12 -7.27 4.74
CA ILE A 264 -4.43 -8.08 3.57
C ILE A 264 -5.94 -8.26 3.51
N VAL A 265 -6.56 -7.94 2.37
CA VAL A 265 -7.98 -8.19 2.09
C VAL A 265 -8.08 -9.11 0.88
N THR A 266 -8.63 -10.31 1.03
CA THR A 266 -8.76 -11.27 -0.06
C THR A 266 -10.16 -11.84 -0.10
N ASP A 267 -10.78 -11.88 -1.28
CA ASP A 267 -12.08 -12.52 -1.50
C ASP A 267 -13.16 -12.04 -0.51
N SER A 268 -13.17 -10.74 -0.21
CA SER A 268 -13.99 -10.15 0.85
C SER A 268 -14.79 -8.95 0.33
N SER A 269 -15.83 -8.54 1.08
CA SER A 269 -16.63 -7.38 0.70
C SER A 269 -17.05 -6.48 1.86
N GLY A 270 -17.28 -5.20 1.60
CA GLY A 270 -17.79 -4.27 2.60
C GLY A 270 -16.78 -3.97 3.73
N VAL A 271 -15.50 -3.87 3.40
CA VAL A 271 -14.43 -3.61 4.39
C VAL A 271 -14.29 -2.11 4.65
N ARG A 272 -14.28 -1.71 5.91
CA ARG A 272 -14.15 -0.31 6.34
C ARG A 272 -12.95 -0.10 7.23
N LEU A 273 -12.08 0.84 6.87
CA LEU A 273 -10.95 1.30 7.66
C LEU A 273 -11.19 2.76 8.04
N THR A 274 -11.32 3.08 9.33
CA THR A 274 -11.67 4.43 9.77
C THR A 274 -10.80 4.88 10.93
N ASP A 275 -10.17 6.06 10.83
CA ASP A 275 -9.29 6.59 11.89
C ASP A 275 -8.16 5.61 12.27
N ILE A 276 -7.48 5.09 11.25
CA ILE A 276 -6.34 4.18 11.40
C ILE A 276 -5.06 4.89 10.98
N THR A 277 -3.99 4.73 11.75
CA THR A 277 -2.66 5.17 11.36
C THR A 277 -1.72 3.97 11.18
N LEU A 278 -1.31 3.69 9.95
CA LEU A 278 -0.28 2.70 9.64
C LEU A 278 1.08 3.39 9.60
N HIS A 279 1.87 3.20 10.65
CA HIS A 279 3.22 3.74 10.69
C HIS A 279 4.19 2.93 9.85
N HIS A 280 4.07 1.60 9.86
CA HIS A 280 5.01 0.73 9.19
C HIS A 280 4.42 -0.62 8.82
N CYS A 281 4.98 -1.21 7.76
CA CYS A 281 4.88 -2.63 7.45
C CYS A 281 5.99 -3.02 6.45
N GLY A 282 6.33 -4.31 6.40
CA GLY A 282 7.34 -4.88 5.51
C GLY A 282 6.74 -5.29 4.17
N GLY A 283 6.15 -4.34 3.45
CA GLY A 283 5.36 -4.56 2.24
C GLY A 283 4.41 -3.38 2.03
N MET A 284 3.27 -3.66 1.43
CA MET A 284 2.20 -2.66 1.23
C MET A 284 1.39 -2.42 2.50
N GLY A 285 0.93 -1.18 2.71
CA GLY A 285 0.11 -0.81 3.86
C GLY A 285 -1.22 -1.57 3.87
N VAL A 286 -2.02 -1.42 2.81
CA VAL A 286 -3.26 -2.18 2.58
C VAL A 286 -3.22 -2.78 1.18
N ILE A 287 -3.28 -4.12 1.07
CA ILE A 287 -3.37 -4.84 -0.20
C ILE A 287 -4.70 -5.58 -0.27
N ALA A 288 -5.53 -5.23 -1.25
CA ALA A 288 -6.79 -5.90 -1.53
C ALA A 288 -6.72 -6.67 -2.86
N GLN A 289 -7.18 -7.91 -2.86
CA GLN A 289 -7.29 -8.74 -4.06
C GLN A 289 -8.67 -9.40 -4.15
N ARG A 290 -9.25 -9.44 -5.35
CA ARG A 290 -10.55 -10.11 -5.64
C ARG A 290 -11.69 -9.72 -4.70
N SER A 291 -11.67 -8.47 -4.24
CA SER A 291 -12.56 -7.97 -3.19
C SER A 291 -13.48 -6.87 -3.72
N ALA A 292 -14.51 -6.52 -2.95
CA ALA A 292 -15.49 -5.50 -3.34
C ALA A 292 -15.83 -4.54 -2.22
N ASP A 293 -16.26 -3.32 -2.54
CA ASP A 293 -16.82 -2.37 -1.56
C ASP A 293 -15.85 -2.08 -0.39
N LEU A 294 -14.78 -1.37 -0.71
CA LEU A 294 -13.65 -1.06 0.17
C LEU A 294 -13.67 0.44 0.49
N PHE A 295 -13.77 0.80 1.78
CA PHE A 295 -13.99 2.18 2.20
C PHE A 295 -13.01 2.61 3.27
N TYR A 296 -12.09 3.52 2.91
CA TYR A 296 -11.04 4.02 3.78
C TYR A 296 -11.29 5.50 4.06
N THR A 297 -11.46 5.86 5.32
CA THR A 297 -11.74 7.23 5.74
C THR A 297 -10.77 7.64 6.85
N ARG A 298 -10.04 8.75 6.65
CA ARG A 298 -9.01 9.19 7.58
C ARG A 298 -7.97 8.09 7.89
N LEU A 299 -7.66 7.27 6.88
CA LEU A 299 -6.52 6.37 6.90
C LEU A 299 -5.25 7.21 6.72
N LYS A 300 -4.28 7.01 7.61
CA LYS A 300 -2.97 7.67 7.54
C LYS A 300 -1.89 6.63 7.36
N VAL A 301 -1.07 6.79 6.35
CA VAL A 301 0.20 6.08 6.17
C VAL A 301 1.30 7.10 6.31
N THR A 302 1.99 7.09 7.44
CA THR A 302 2.94 8.14 7.84
C THR A 302 3.93 7.58 8.87
N PRO A 303 5.23 7.91 8.83
CA PRO A 303 6.11 7.52 9.94
C PRO A 303 5.62 8.11 11.28
N PRO A 304 6.10 7.58 12.42
CA PRO A 304 5.76 8.10 13.73
C PRO A 304 6.26 9.54 13.89
N SER A 305 5.51 10.35 14.63
CA SER A 305 5.92 11.70 15.01
C SER A 305 7.24 11.69 15.80
N GLY A 306 8.02 12.77 15.68
CA GLY A 306 9.30 12.93 16.40
C GLY A 306 10.54 12.77 15.53
N GLY A 307 10.38 12.47 14.23
CA GLY A 307 11.49 12.49 13.26
C GLY A 307 12.50 11.35 13.42
N HIS A 308 12.15 10.30 14.15
CA HIS A 308 13.01 9.12 14.35
C HIS A 308 13.18 8.28 13.08
N ARG A 309 12.28 8.43 12.12
CA ARG A 309 12.19 7.66 10.88
C ARG A 309 11.59 8.53 9.78
N ILE A 310 12.18 8.51 8.59
CA ILE A 310 11.63 9.17 7.40
C ILE A 310 10.58 8.29 6.74
N ILE A 311 10.78 6.98 6.66
CA ILE A 311 9.89 6.13 5.85
C ILE A 311 8.69 5.59 6.65
N SER A 312 7.52 5.58 6.03
CA SER A 312 6.34 4.86 6.51
C SER A 312 6.37 3.39 6.08
N THR A 313 5.60 2.95 5.07
CA THR A 313 5.58 1.56 4.58
C THR A 313 6.66 1.32 3.55
N THR A 314 7.14 0.08 3.44
CA THR A 314 8.28 -0.25 2.56
C THR A 314 7.89 -0.58 1.11
N ALA A 315 6.61 -0.48 0.78
CA ALA A 315 6.07 -0.45 -0.57
C ALA A 315 4.89 0.54 -0.61
N ASP A 316 3.87 0.26 -1.42
CA ASP A 316 2.68 1.09 -1.62
C ASP A 316 1.94 1.35 -0.30
N ALA A 317 1.23 2.48 -0.22
CA ALA A 317 0.36 2.76 0.93
C ALA A 317 -0.92 1.91 0.85
N THR A 318 -1.53 1.86 -0.34
CA THR A 318 -2.70 1.04 -0.66
C THR A 318 -2.57 0.43 -2.05
N HIS A 319 -3.19 -0.72 -2.29
CA HIS A 319 -3.08 -1.42 -3.58
C HIS A 319 -4.27 -2.36 -3.78
N PHE A 320 -4.84 -2.39 -5.00
CA PHE A 320 -6.09 -3.07 -5.30
C PHE A 320 -6.00 -3.85 -6.61
N VAL A 321 -6.20 -5.17 -6.53
CA VAL A 321 -6.02 -6.10 -7.64
C VAL A 321 -7.32 -6.85 -7.91
N ASN A 322 -7.84 -6.79 -9.14
CA ASN A 322 -9.09 -7.46 -9.52
C ASN A 322 -10.25 -7.13 -8.55
N CYS A 323 -10.34 -5.87 -8.13
CA CYS A 323 -11.38 -5.40 -7.22
C CYS A 323 -12.57 -4.79 -7.97
N ARG A 324 -13.78 -4.96 -7.41
CA ARG A 324 -15.06 -4.54 -7.99
C ARG A 324 -15.90 -3.72 -7.00
N GLY A 325 -17.12 -3.34 -7.40
CA GLY A 325 -17.99 -2.52 -6.55
C GLY A 325 -17.42 -1.12 -6.38
N ARG A 326 -17.32 -0.62 -5.15
CA ARG A 326 -16.69 0.69 -4.88
C ARG A 326 -15.36 0.59 -4.14
N ILE A 327 -14.42 1.46 -4.49
CA ILE A 327 -13.21 1.75 -3.73
C ILE A 327 -13.23 3.24 -3.39
N GLU A 328 -13.34 3.57 -2.10
CA GLU A 328 -13.39 4.95 -1.63
C GLU A 328 -12.24 5.24 -0.68
N MET A 329 -11.48 6.30 -0.96
CA MET A 329 -10.45 6.85 -0.08
C MET A 329 -10.77 8.33 0.17
N VAL A 330 -11.14 8.66 1.40
CA VAL A 330 -11.64 9.99 1.77
C VAL A 330 -10.91 10.54 2.99
N ASP A 331 -10.42 11.78 2.86
CA ASP A 331 -9.69 12.51 3.91
C ASP A 331 -8.45 11.74 4.43
N CYS A 332 -7.77 11.01 3.53
CA CYS A 332 -6.60 10.18 3.86
C CYS A 332 -5.28 10.94 3.72
N LEU A 333 -4.24 10.47 4.44
CA LEU A 333 -2.87 10.95 4.30
C LEU A 333 -1.98 9.78 3.90
N PHE A 334 -1.24 9.92 2.80
CA PHE A 334 -0.26 8.95 2.34
C PHE A 334 1.08 9.66 2.15
N GLU A 335 1.99 9.46 3.10
CA GLU A 335 3.31 10.09 3.03
C GLU A 335 4.48 9.17 3.35
N GLN A 336 5.57 9.43 2.61
CA GLN A 336 6.90 8.86 2.83
C GLN A 336 6.99 7.32 2.77
N GLN A 337 5.99 6.66 2.18
CA GLN A 337 6.11 5.26 1.84
C GLN A 337 7.09 5.07 0.68
N LYS A 338 7.55 3.85 0.47
CA LYS A 338 8.55 3.55 -0.56
C LYS A 338 7.95 3.29 -1.94
N ASP A 339 6.64 3.19 -2.09
CA ASP A 339 5.99 3.13 -3.41
C ASP A 339 4.71 4.01 -3.50
N ASP A 340 3.87 3.75 -4.48
CA ASP A 340 2.73 4.60 -4.80
C ASP A 340 1.71 4.68 -3.65
N PRO A 341 1.08 5.86 -3.38
CA PRO A 341 -0.08 5.95 -2.51
C PRO A 341 -1.20 4.95 -2.84
N THR A 342 -1.48 4.76 -4.13
CA THR A 342 -2.43 3.75 -4.59
C THR A 342 -2.05 3.18 -5.96
N ASN A 343 -2.35 1.90 -6.17
CA ASN A 343 -2.53 1.30 -7.49
C ASN A 343 -3.88 0.56 -7.55
N VAL A 344 -4.66 0.75 -8.62
CA VAL A 344 -5.92 0.00 -8.86
C VAL A 344 -5.86 -0.60 -10.26
N HIS A 345 -5.77 -1.94 -10.35
CA HIS A 345 -5.60 -2.63 -11.62
C HIS A 345 -6.20 -4.04 -11.61
N GLY A 346 -6.23 -4.67 -12.79
CA GLY A 346 -6.53 -6.09 -12.97
C GLY A 346 -5.30 -6.93 -13.25
N LEU A 347 -5.48 -8.23 -13.48
CA LEU A 347 -4.40 -9.15 -13.82
C LEU A 347 -4.47 -9.56 -15.30
N TYR A 348 -3.32 -9.55 -15.97
CA TYR A 348 -3.12 -10.28 -17.22
C TYR A 348 -2.43 -11.62 -16.94
N ALA A 349 -2.88 -12.68 -17.62
CA ALA A 349 -2.15 -13.94 -17.75
C ALA A 349 -1.78 -14.16 -19.21
N LYS A 350 -0.52 -14.53 -19.48
CA LYS A 350 -0.01 -14.68 -20.85
C LYS A 350 -0.40 -16.03 -21.44
N ILE A 351 -0.92 -16.07 -22.66
CA ILE A 351 -1.09 -17.31 -23.43
C ILE A 351 0.28 -17.85 -23.82
N THR A 352 0.64 -19.01 -23.27
CA THR A 352 1.94 -19.66 -23.47
C THR A 352 1.87 -20.82 -24.45
N HIS A 353 0.68 -21.40 -24.68
CA HIS A 353 0.49 -22.50 -25.61
C HIS A 353 -0.97 -22.63 -26.05
N ILE A 354 -1.23 -23.02 -27.30
CA ILE A 354 -2.58 -23.32 -27.81
C ILE A 354 -2.60 -24.78 -28.26
N PHE A 355 -3.35 -25.63 -27.56
CA PHE A 355 -3.43 -27.08 -27.83
C PHE A 355 -4.49 -27.40 -28.90
N ALA A 356 -5.56 -26.63 -28.92
CA ALA A 356 -6.69 -26.75 -29.85
C ALA A 356 -7.39 -25.38 -29.97
N PRO A 357 -8.26 -25.16 -30.97
CA PRO A 357 -8.97 -23.88 -31.14
C PRO A 357 -9.73 -23.41 -29.89
N ASN A 358 -10.09 -24.31 -28.97
CA ASN A 358 -10.82 -23.99 -27.75
C ASN A 358 -10.06 -24.32 -26.45
N ARG A 359 -8.78 -24.70 -26.52
CA ARG A 359 -8.00 -25.18 -25.36
C ARG A 359 -6.57 -24.66 -25.41
N PHE A 360 -6.17 -23.91 -24.40
CA PHE A 360 -4.87 -23.22 -24.34
C PHE A 360 -4.33 -23.15 -22.92
N GLU A 361 -3.03 -22.91 -22.77
CA GLU A 361 -2.35 -22.67 -21.50
C GLU A 361 -2.10 -21.17 -21.32
N VAL A 362 -2.34 -20.68 -20.10
CA VAL A 362 -1.92 -19.35 -19.67
C VAL A 362 -0.93 -19.42 -18.50
N SER A 363 -0.10 -18.38 -18.37
CA SER A 363 0.89 -18.25 -17.31
C SER A 363 0.87 -16.88 -16.64
N MET A 364 0.88 -16.88 -15.30
CA MET A 364 1.24 -15.72 -14.48
C MET A 364 2.75 -15.47 -14.60
N ILE A 365 3.15 -14.30 -15.11
CA ILE A 365 4.55 -14.01 -15.44
C ILE A 365 5.29 -13.38 -14.27
N HIS A 366 4.75 -12.33 -13.65
CA HIS A 366 5.41 -11.67 -12.52
C HIS A 366 5.38 -12.56 -11.27
N PRO A 367 6.51 -12.83 -10.58
CA PRO A 367 6.56 -13.76 -9.44
C PRO A 367 5.60 -13.39 -8.30
N GLN A 368 5.38 -12.10 -8.06
CA GLN A 368 4.49 -11.61 -7.00
C GLN A 368 3.00 -11.65 -7.37
N GLN A 369 2.64 -12.09 -8.57
CA GLN A 369 1.24 -12.38 -8.96
C GLN A 369 0.96 -13.89 -8.97
N ALA A 370 2.00 -14.73 -8.91
CA ALA A 370 1.85 -16.17 -8.99
C ALA A 370 0.94 -16.68 -7.86
N GLY A 371 0.09 -17.64 -8.21
CA GLY A 371 -0.85 -18.29 -7.29
C GLY A 371 -2.13 -17.51 -6.98
N VAL A 372 -2.24 -16.26 -7.43
CA VAL A 372 -3.47 -15.46 -7.37
C VAL A 372 -4.40 -15.90 -8.49
N ASP A 373 -5.22 -16.92 -8.22
CA ASP A 373 -6.14 -17.46 -9.22
C ASP A 373 -7.28 -16.48 -9.52
N PHE A 374 -7.55 -16.23 -10.79
CA PHE A 374 -8.68 -15.40 -11.24
C PHE A 374 -9.45 -16.00 -12.43
N ILE A 375 -9.01 -17.14 -12.96
CA ILE A 375 -9.67 -17.83 -14.08
C ILE A 375 -10.29 -19.12 -13.56
N GLY A 376 -11.62 -19.20 -13.59
CA GLY A 376 -12.40 -20.39 -13.27
C GLY A 376 -13.52 -20.63 -14.29
N ALA A 377 -14.22 -21.76 -14.18
CA ALA A 377 -15.40 -22.02 -15.00
C ALA A 377 -16.42 -20.88 -14.86
N GLY A 378 -16.97 -20.41 -15.99
CA GLY A 378 -17.87 -19.26 -16.06
C GLY A 378 -17.18 -17.89 -16.12
N THR A 379 -15.84 -17.80 -15.98
CA THR A 379 -15.11 -16.54 -16.15
C THR A 379 -15.26 -16.06 -17.58
N ARG A 380 -15.62 -14.78 -17.77
CA ARG A 380 -15.61 -14.14 -19.09
C ARG A 380 -14.24 -13.51 -19.30
N LEU A 381 -13.44 -14.12 -20.16
CA LEU A 381 -12.13 -13.61 -20.53
C LEU A 381 -12.25 -12.50 -21.54
N GLU A 382 -11.50 -11.42 -21.33
CA GLU A 382 -11.05 -10.54 -22.38
C GLU A 382 -9.78 -11.13 -23.00
N LEU A 383 -9.68 -11.07 -24.32
CA LEU A 383 -8.53 -11.50 -25.10
C LEU A 383 -7.81 -10.24 -25.61
N ASN A 384 -6.52 -10.10 -25.33
CA ASN A 384 -5.77 -8.89 -25.64
C ASN A 384 -4.50 -9.20 -26.43
N ASP A 385 -4.32 -8.49 -27.54
CA ASP A 385 -3.04 -8.49 -28.27
C ASP A 385 -1.92 -7.99 -27.34
N GLY A 386 -0.86 -8.78 -27.23
CA GLY A 386 0.23 -8.50 -26.31
C GLY A 386 0.87 -7.13 -26.56
N PRO A 387 1.48 -6.88 -27.72
CA PRO A 387 2.20 -5.63 -28.00
C PRO A 387 1.36 -4.35 -27.99
N SER A 388 0.10 -4.40 -28.44
CA SER A 388 -0.74 -3.21 -28.59
C SER A 388 -1.71 -2.96 -27.43
N LEU A 389 -1.96 -3.98 -26.60
CA LEU A 389 -3.01 -4.02 -25.56
C LEU A 389 -4.44 -3.85 -26.11
N THR A 390 -4.63 -4.04 -27.41
CA THR A 390 -5.95 -3.96 -28.06
C THR A 390 -6.81 -5.16 -27.65
N GLU A 391 -8.10 -4.92 -27.44
CA GLU A 391 -9.09 -5.97 -27.18
C GLU A 391 -9.41 -6.70 -28.50
N GLU A 392 -9.11 -8.00 -28.56
CA GLU A 392 -9.37 -8.88 -29.71
C GLU A 392 -10.72 -9.63 -29.59
N GLY A 393 -11.36 -9.56 -28.42
CA GLY A 393 -12.69 -10.11 -28.18
C GLY A 393 -12.84 -10.72 -26.79
N PHE A 394 -13.88 -11.57 -26.65
CA PHE A 394 -14.20 -12.23 -25.39
C PHE A 394 -14.42 -13.73 -25.57
N ALA A 395 -14.13 -14.50 -24.53
CA ALA A 395 -14.42 -15.93 -24.46
C ALA A 395 -14.95 -16.33 -23.08
N ASN A 396 -15.91 -17.25 -23.02
CA ASN A 396 -16.38 -17.81 -21.75
C ASN A 396 -15.61 -19.08 -21.41
N VAL A 397 -15.11 -19.17 -20.19
CA VAL A 397 -14.39 -20.35 -19.73
C VAL A 397 -15.37 -21.47 -19.40
N LYS A 398 -15.20 -22.61 -20.07
CA LYS A 398 -15.95 -23.84 -19.81
C LYS A 398 -15.33 -24.64 -18.66
N SER A 399 -14.02 -24.82 -18.68
CA SER A 399 -13.29 -25.57 -17.65
C SER A 399 -11.85 -25.09 -17.49
N VAL A 400 -11.25 -25.37 -16.34
CA VAL A 400 -9.84 -25.07 -16.06
C VAL A 400 -9.15 -26.27 -15.42
N GLU A 401 -7.87 -26.45 -15.74
CA GLU A 401 -6.96 -27.40 -15.10
C GLU A 401 -5.76 -26.60 -14.59
N ARG A 402 -5.71 -26.35 -13.27
CA ARG A 402 -4.59 -25.66 -12.64
C ARG A 402 -3.41 -26.61 -12.50
N LEU A 403 -2.31 -26.30 -13.17
CA LEU A 403 -1.10 -27.14 -13.15
C LEU A 403 -0.19 -26.79 -11.97
N ASN A 404 -0.02 -25.51 -11.69
CA ASN A 404 0.75 -24.98 -10.57
C ASN A 404 0.41 -23.49 -10.35
N LYS A 405 1.14 -22.80 -9.48
CA LYS A 405 0.92 -21.38 -9.18
C LYS A 405 1.12 -20.43 -10.38
N HIS A 406 1.83 -20.85 -11.42
CA HIS A 406 2.03 -20.05 -12.62
C HIS A 406 1.06 -20.45 -13.73
N ARG A 407 0.82 -21.75 -13.94
CA ARG A 407 0.20 -22.26 -15.17
C ARG A 407 -1.17 -22.85 -14.94
N THR A 408 -2.09 -22.49 -15.83
CA THR A 408 -3.46 -23.01 -15.90
C THR A 408 -3.80 -23.33 -17.34
N ILE A 409 -4.34 -24.52 -17.60
CA ILE A 409 -4.96 -24.84 -18.89
C ILE A 409 -6.42 -24.42 -18.83
N VAL A 410 -6.87 -23.73 -19.87
CA VAL A 410 -8.21 -23.17 -20.01
C VAL A 410 -8.87 -23.83 -21.22
N GLU A 411 -10.10 -24.32 -21.04
CA GLU A 411 -11.00 -24.69 -22.13
C GLU A 411 -12.13 -23.67 -22.17
N ILE A 412 -12.41 -23.11 -23.34
CA ILE A 412 -13.48 -22.12 -23.55
C ILE A 412 -14.68 -22.72 -24.29
N GLU A 413 -15.81 -22.03 -24.18
CA GLU A 413 -16.95 -22.20 -25.08
C GLU A 413 -16.60 -21.63 -26.46
N GLY A 414 -16.91 -22.36 -27.54
CA GLY A 414 -16.57 -21.95 -28.90
C GLY A 414 -15.08 -22.13 -29.21
N THR A 415 -14.50 -21.21 -29.99
CA THR A 415 -13.09 -21.23 -30.39
C THR A 415 -12.48 -19.84 -30.27
N LEU A 416 -11.18 -19.75 -30.03
CA LEU A 416 -10.43 -18.50 -30.05
C LEU A 416 -10.55 -17.83 -31.43
N PRO A 417 -10.62 -16.49 -31.49
CA PRO A 417 -10.43 -15.74 -32.73
C PRO A 417 -9.09 -16.08 -33.39
N GLU A 418 -9.03 -16.07 -34.72
CA GLU A 418 -7.78 -16.34 -35.47
C GLU A 418 -6.68 -15.31 -35.18
N SER A 419 -7.03 -14.11 -34.73
CA SER A 419 -6.08 -13.06 -34.34
C SER A 419 -5.36 -13.36 -33.03
N VAL A 420 -5.90 -14.24 -32.18
CA VAL A 420 -5.31 -14.56 -30.87
C VAL A 420 -4.20 -15.61 -31.03
N THR A 421 -3.00 -15.27 -30.57
CA THR A 421 -1.77 -16.04 -30.74
C THR A 421 -1.01 -16.27 -29.43
N VAL A 422 -0.02 -17.15 -29.46
CA VAL A 422 0.90 -17.33 -28.32
C VAL A 422 1.72 -16.06 -28.14
N GLY A 423 1.67 -15.47 -26.94
CA GLY A 423 2.24 -14.15 -26.69
C GLY A 423 1.22 -13.17 -26.12
N ASP A 424 -0.03 -13.33 -26.53
CA ASP A 424 -1.17 -12.52 -26.10
C ASP A 424 -1.54 -12.76 -24.65
N SER A 425 -2.41 -11.93 -24.11
CA SER A 425 -2.84 -12.00 -22.72
C SER A 425 -4.34 -12.15 -22.59
N VAL A 426 -4.75 -12.75 -21.48
CA VAL A 426 -6.15 -12.80 -21.06
C VAL A 426 -6.31 -12.11 -19.71
N ALA A 427 -7.46 -11.49 -19.50
CA ALA A 427 -7.88 -10.93 -18.21
C ALA A 427 -9.32 -11.36 -17.90
N ASP A 428 -9.71 -11.35 -16.62
CA ASP A 428 -11.13 -11.43 -16.26
C ASP A 428 -11.78 -10.08 -16.56
N ALA A 429 -12.70 -10.09 -17.53
CA ALA A 429 -13.36 -8.88 -18.03
C ALA A 429 -14.21 -8.18 -16.96
N ASP A 430 -14.63 -8.90 -15.93
CA ASP A 430 -15.58 -8.41 -14.92
C ASP A 430 -14.90 -8.10 -13.57
N ALA A 431 -13.61 -8.42 -13.40
CA ALA A 431 -12.90 -8.30 -12.12
C ALA A 431 -12.33 -6.90 -11.81
N ASN A 432 -11.86 -6.14 -12.80
CA ASN A 432 -11.25 -4.81 -12.61
C ASN A 432 -12.23 -3.67 -12.95
N THR A 433 -13.39 -3.71 -12.30
CA THR A 433 -14.56 -2.88 -12.63
C THR A 433 -14.95 -1.93 -11.51
N ALA A 434 -14.13 -1.80 -10.47
CA ALA A 434 -14.42 -0.92 -9.34
C ALA A 434 -14.66 0.53 -9.76
N GLU A 435 -15.71 1.15 -9.24
CA GLU A 435 -15.83 2.60 -9.21
C GLU A 435 -14.91 3.14 -8.12
N VAL A 436 -14.04 4.08 -8.48
CA VAL A 436 -12.99 4.60 -7.59
C VAL A 436 -13.28 6.06 -7.26
N LEU A 437 -13.35 6.38 -5.97
CA LEU A 437 -13.41 7.76 -5.46
C LEU A 437 -12.20 8.03 -4.57
N ILE A 438 -11.41 9.03 -4.93
CA ILE A 438 -10.27 9.50 -4.12
C ILE A 438 -10.50 10.98 -3.87
N ARG A 439 -10.80 11.34 -2.62
CA ARG A 439 -11.26 12.69 -2.28
C ARG A 439 -10.58 13.27 -1.05
N ASN A 440 -10.15 14.52 -1.14
CA ASN A 440 -9.55 15.29 -0.05
C ASN A 440 -8.33 14.60 0.60
N CYS A 441 -7.59 13.82 -0.18
CA CYS A 441 -6.41 13.13 0.31
C CYS A 441 -5.14 13.95 0.07
N VAL A 442 -4.11 13.68 0.87
CA VAL A 442 -2.76 14.26 0.70
C VAL A 442 -1.78 13.13 0.37
N MET A 443 -1.04 13.28 -0.74
CA MET A 443 -0.01 12.35 -1.19
C MET A 443 1.32 13.07 -1.34
N ARG A 444 2.30 12.78 -0.48
CA ARG A 444 3.59 13.51 -0.52
C ARG A 444 4.79 12.76 0.02
N GLY A 445 5.98 13.16 -0.40
CA GLY A 445 7.26 12.72 0.18
C GLY A 445 7.59 11.24 0.00
N ASN A 446 6.73 10.46 -0.66
CA ASN A 446 6.95 9.06 -0.97
C ASN A 446 8.01 8.88 -2.07
N ARG A 447 8.52 7.67 -2.22
CA ARG A 447 8.91 7.12 -3.54
C ARG A 447 7.67 6.36 -4.02
N ALA A 448 7.25 6.27 -5.28
CA ALA A 448 7.77 6.86 -6.50
C ALA A 448 6.71 7.79 -7.14
N ARG A 449 5.62 7.24 -7.70
CA ARG A 449 4.52 8.00 -8.32
C ARG A 449 3.48 8.36 -7.25
N GLY A 450 2.42 9.06 -7.65
CA GLY A 450 1.22 9.28 -6.86
C GLY A 450 0.21 8.15 -7.04
N LEU A 451 -0.73 8.31 -7.97
CA LEU A 451 -1.76 7.31 -8.24
C LEU A 451 -1.46 6.55 -9.51
N LEU A 452 -1.40 5.22 -9.44
CA LEU A 452 -1.49 4.35 -10.62
C LEU A 452 -2.93 3.88 -10.79
N LEU A 453 -3.55 4.20 -11.92
CA LEU A 453 -4.97 3.97 -12.11
C LEU A 453 -5.24 3.24 -13.42
N GLY A 454 -5.72 2.02 -13.29
CA GLY A 454 -6.09 1.14 -14.38
C GLY A 454 -7.50 0.57 -14.26
N SER A 455 -8.31 0.98 -13.29
CA SER A 455 -9.68 0.48 -13.21
C SER A 455 -10.52 0.85 -14.43
N ARG A 456 -11.38 -0.07 -14.86
CA ARG A 456 -12.34 0.17 -15.96
C ARG A 456 -13.66 0.74 -15.49
N GLY A 457 -13.91 0.73 -14.18
CA GLY A 457 -15.03 1.48 -13.61
C GLY A 457 -14.79 2.99 -13.69
N LYS A 458 -15.79 3.76 -13.27
CA LYS A 458 -15.69 5.22 -13.18
C LYS A 458 -14.68 5.61 -12.10
N ILE A 459 -13.78 6.55 -12.42
CA ILE A 459 -12.78 7.06 -11.49
C ILE A 459 -13.00 8.56 -11.26
N VAL A 460 -13.05 8.97 -10.00
CA VAL A 460 -13.15 10.38 -9.57
C VAL A 460 -12.03 10.70 -8.60
N ILE A 461 -11.21 11.69 -8.98
CA ILE A 461 -10.07 12.20 -8.20
C ILE A 461 -10.35 13.68 -7.92
N GLU A 462 -10.75 14.00 -6.69
CA GLU A 462 -11.28 15.33 -6.35
C GLU A 462 -10.67 15.94 -5.08
N GLY A 463 -10.24 17.20 -5.15
CA GLY A 463 -9.82 17.94 -3.95
C GLY A 463 -8.54 17.42 -3.29
N ASN A 464 -7.75 16.61 -3.99
CA ASN A 464 -6.52 16.02 -3.45
C ASN A 464 -5.31 16.97 -3.61
N THR A 465 -4.29 16.77 -2.77
CA THR A 465 -2.99 17.45 -2.90
C THR A 465 -1.89 16.44 -3.18
N PHE A 466 -1.14 16.68 -4.26
CA PHE A 466 -0.01 15.85 -4.68
C PHE A 466 1.31 16.63 -4.54
N HIS A 467 2.32 15.99 -3.97
CA HIS A 467 3.69 16.47 -3.94
C HIS A 467 4.65 15.28 -4.05
N THR A 468 4.80 14.77 -5.27
CA THR A 468 5.43 13.46 -5.53
C THR A 468 6.71 13.61 -6.36
N PRO A 469 7.74 12.77 -6.14
CA PRO A 469 8.94 12.82 -6.97
C PRO A 469 8.72 12.21 -8.37
N GLY A 470 7.69 11.39 -8.55
CA GLY A 470 7.26 10.88 -9.87
C GLY A 470 6.00 11.59 -10.39
N ALA A 471 5.42 11.01 -11.45
CA ALA A 471 4.11 11.40 -11.94
C ALA A 471 3.09 11.36 -10.80
N ALA A 472 2.29 12.42 -10.65
CA ALA A 472 1.24 12.48 -9.64
C ALA A 472 0.10 11.52 -9.97
N ILE A 473 -0.21 11.37 -11.25
CA ILE A 473 -1.17 10.38 -11.76
C ILE A 473 -0.54 9.70 -12.97
N LEU A 474 -0.53 8.38 -12.96
CA LEU A 474 -0.03 7.53 -14.04
C LEU A 474 -1.12 6.55 -14.48
N PHE A 475 -1.45 6.58 -15.76
CA PHE A 475 -2.23 5.53 -16.41
C PHE A 475 -1.24 4.49 -16.95
N GLU A 476 -1.03 3.41 -16.20
CA GLU A 476 -0.11 2.32 -16.54
C GLU A 476 -0.86 0.99 -16.59
N GLY A 477 -0.24 0.01 -17.23
CA GLY A 477 -0.73 -1.33 -17.45
C GLY A 477 0.01 -1.92 -18.64
N ASP A 478 0.42 -3.17 -18.54
CA ASP A 478 1.22 -3.83 -19.57
C ASP A 478 1.02 -5.34 -19.55
N SER A 479 1.37 -5.98 -20.66
CA SER A 479 1.37 -7.43 -20.90
C SER A 479 2.80 -7.95 -21.17
N ARG A 480 3.82 -7.28 -20.61
CA ARG A 480 5.24 -7.57 -20.92
C ARG A 480 6.13 -7.80 -19.70
N PHE A 481 5.88 -7.09 -18.60
CA PHE A 481 6.67 -7.15 -17.38
C PHE A 481 5.79 -7.23 -16.14
N TRP A 482 4.95 -6.22 -15.88
CA TRP A 482 4.09 -6.21 -14.69
C TRP A 482 2.84 -7.06 -14.87
N PHE A 483 2.35 -7.24 -16.10
CA PHE A 483 1.12 -8.01 -16.36
C PHE A 483 -0.09 -7.48 -15.59
N GLU A 484 -0.21 -6.15 -15.51
CA GLU A 484 -1.31 -5.44 -14.87
C GLU A 484 -2.30 -4.98 -15.96
N GLN A 485 -3.53 -5.49 -15.90
CA GLN A 485 -4.61 -5.07 -16.77
C GLN A 485 -5.14 -3.70 -16.34
N ALA A 486 -5.31 -2.83 -17.33
CA ALA A 486 -5.70 -1.45 -17.13
C ALA A 486 -6.58 -0.93 -18.27
N GLY A 487 -6.40 0.33 -18.66
CA GLY A 487 -7.12 0.97 -19.75
C GLY A 487 -8.41 1.60 -19.25
N VAL A 488 -8.29 2.82 -18.72
CA VAL A 488 -9.42 3.53 -18.11
C VAL A 488 -10.53 3.83 -19.12
N ARG A 489 -11.77 3.97 -18.63
CA ARG A 489 -12.97 4.15 -19.47
C ARG A 489 -13.78 5.41 -19.15
N ASP A 490 -13.67 5.93 -17.93
CA ASP A 490 -14.29 7.18 -17.49
C ASP A 490 -13.49 7.72 -16.29
N VAL A 491 -12.79 8.84 -16.49
CA VAL A 491 -12.00 9.49 -15.44
C VAL A 491 -12.35 10.96 -15.31
N VAL A 492 -12.54 11.43 -14.08
CA VAL A 492 -12.67 12.85 -13.73
C VAL A 492 -11.59 13.21 -12.71
N ILE A 493 -10.74 14.16 -13.06
CA ILE A 493 -9.67 14.72 -12.24
C ILE A 493 -9.98 16.20 -12.02
N ARG A 494 -10.50 16.57 -10.85
CA ARG A 494 -10.99 17.93 -10.63
C ARG A 494 -10.65 18.56 -9.29
N GLY A 495 -10.40 19.86 -9.29
CA GLY A 495 -10.17 20.62 -8.06
C GLY A 495 -8.98 20.15 -7.23
N ASN A 496 -8.02 19.44 -7.84
CA ASN A 496 -6.81 18.98 -7.15
C ASN A 496 -5.70 20.04 -7.22
N THR A 497 -4.76 19.94 -6.29
CA THR A 497 -3.50 20.72 -6.30
C THR A 497 -2.33 19.79 -6.60
N PHE A 498 -1.66 20.02 -7.72
CA PHE A 498 -0.41 19.36 -8.08
C PHE A 498 0.74 20.30 -7.70
N ASP A 499 1.30 20.08 -6.52
CA ASP A 499 2.33 20.94 -5.93
C ASP A 499 3.72 20.40 -6.23
N ASN A 500 4.41 21.00 -7.20
CA ASN A 500 5.79 20.69 -7.58
C ASN A 500 6.05 19.20 -7.86
N CYS A 501 5.05 18.51 -8.42
CA CYS A 501 5.15 17.09 -8.72
C CYS A 501 6.21 16.79 -9.78
N ASN A 502 6.68 15.54 -9.78
CA ASN A 502 7.73 15.05 -10.66
C ASN A 502 9.06 15.81 -10.46
N TYR A 503 9.44 16.07 -9.21
CA TYR A 503 10.75 16.63 -8.84
C TYR A 503 11.88 15.58 -8.78
N GLY A 504 11.55 14.30 -8.89
CA GLY A 504 12.47 13.16 -8.98
C GLY A 504 12.51 12.56 -10.39
N VAL A 505 12.64 11.23 -10.49
CA VAL A 505 12.96 10.55 -11.76
C VAL A 505 11.91 9.54 -12.24
N TRP A 506 10.78 9.40 -11.53
CA TRP A 506 9.77 8.36 -11.81
C TRP A 506 8.59 8.91 -12.62
N GLY A 507 8.88 9.50 -13.78
CA GLY A 507 7.85 9.95 -14.72
C GLY A 507 8.37 10.97 -15.71
N THR A 508 7.60 11.23 -16.75
CA THR A 508 7.85 12.19 -17.83
C THR A 508 6.82 13.32 -17.89
N GLY A 509 5.80 13.31 -17.02
CA GLY A 509 4.83 14.42 -16.87
C GLY A 509 4.21 14.44 -15.48
N THR A 510 3.45 15.49 -15.15
CA THR A 510 2.67 15.54 -13.89
C THR A 510 1.54 14.52 -13.92
N ILE A 511 0.79 14.47 -15.02
CA ILE A 511 -0.19 13.42 -15.35
C ILE A 511 0.31 12.73 -16.61
N GLN A 512 0.44 11.40 -16.57
CA GLN A 512 1.14 10.66 -17.62
C GLN A 512 0.41 9.38 -18.03
N VAL A 513 0.57 8.96 -19.29
CA VAL A 513 0.38 7.57 -19.73
C VAL A 513 1.72 6.85 -19.76
N GLY A 514 1.78 5.68 -19.12
CA GLY A 514 2.92 4.77 -19.10
C GLY A 514 2.57 3.36 -19.57
N SER A 515 1.39 3.16 -20.18
CA SER A 515 0.93 1.84 -20.65
C SER A 515 1.94 1.17 -21.58
N GLY A 516 2.18 -0.13 -21.40
CA GLY A 516 3.22 -0.90 -22.09
C GLY A 516 2.95 -1.23 -23.56
N ILE A 517 2.39 -0.28 -24.31
CA ILE A 517 2.09 -0.34 -25.74
C ILE A 517 3.40 -0.13 -26.52
N ALA A 518 3.75 -1.10 -27.37
CA ALA A 518 4.90 -0.98 -28.27
C ALA A 518 4.72 0.19 -29.25
N GLU A 519 5.82 0.86 -29.59
CA GLU A 519 5.82 2.18 -30.24
C GLU A 519 5.07 2.18 -31.57
N GLU A 520 5.26 1.13 -32.37
CA GLU A 520 4.62 0.93 -33.67
C GLU A 520 3.09 0.77 -33.59
N PHE A 521 2.53 0.41 -32.43
CA PHE A 521 1.09 0.24 -32.22
C PHE A 521 0.43 1.45 -31.53
N ARG A 522 1.20 2.45 -31.10
CA ARG A 522 0.63 3.60 -30.38
C ARG A 522 -0.39 4.37 -31.19
N SER A 523 -0.12 4.53 -32.49
CA SER A 523 -0.99 5.26 -33.42
C SER A 523 -2.39 4.66 -33.58
N THR A 524 -2.54 3.35 -33.38
CA THR A 524 -3.81 2.61 -33.53
C THR A 524 -4.44 2.19 -32.20
N SER A 525 -3.66 2.00 -31.13
CA SER A 525 -4.17 1.64 -29.81
C SER A 525 -4.85 2.84 -29.13
N ARG A 526 -6.00 2.59 -28.50
CA ARG A 526 -6.76 3.56 -27.67
C ARG A 526 -7.09 2.95 -26.32
N TYR A 527 -6.03 2.64 -25.59
CA TYR A 527 -6.13 1.87 -24.35
C TYR A 527 -6.83 2.65 -23.23
N ASN A 528 -6.60 3.96 -23.14
CA ASN A 528 -7.20 4.85 -22.15
C ASN A 528 -8.24 5.78 -22.80
N ARG A 529 -9.43 5.93 -22.20
CA ARG A 529 -10.55 6.67 -22.81
C ARG A 529 -11.30 7.57 -21.83
N ASN A 530 -11.92 8.62 -22.35
CA ASN A 530 -12.85 9.54 -21.66
C ASN A 530 -12.26 10.15 -20.38
N ILE A 531 -11.20 10.92 -20.52
CA ILE A 531 -10.50 11.57 -19.41
C ILE A 531 -10.85 13.06 -19.36
N ARG A 532 -11.31 13.52 -18.20
CA ARG A 532 -11.66 14.92 -17.93
C ARG A 532 -10.75 15.48 -16.83
N ILE A 533 -10.01 16.54 -17.14
CA ILE A 533 -9.07 17.19 -16.24
C ILE A 533 -9.50 18.65 -16.08
N GLU A 534 -10.17 18.96 -14.98
CA GLU A 534 -10.99 20.16 -14.85
C GLU A 534 -10.66 20.95 -13.57
N ASN A 535 -10.46 22.27 -13.68
CA ASN A 535 -10.39 23.16 -12.52
C ASN A 535 -9.31 22.78 -11.48
N ASN A 536 -8.19 22.19 -11.90
CA ASN A 536 -7.06 21.87 -11.02
C ASN A 536 -6.06 23.04 -10.95
N LEU A 537 -5.29 23.10 -9.88
CA LEU A 537 -4.13 23.98 -9.75
C LEU A 537 -2.84 23.19 -9.96
N PHE A 538 -2.04 23.59 -10.93
CA PHE A 538 -0.69 23.08 -11.16
C PHE A 538 0.31 24.12 -10.65
N ARG A 539 1.02 23.83 -9.56
CA ARG A 539 2.19 24.59 -9.12
C ARG A 539 3.42 23.90 -9.69
N SER A 540 4.08 24.50 -10.68
CA SER A 540 5.14 23.84 -11.44
C SER A 540 6.40 24.69 -11.53
N PHE A 541 7.54 24.05 -11.30
CA PHE A 541 8.87 24.61 -11.52
C PHE A 541 9.39 24.35 -12.95
N GLY A 542 8.55 23.80 -13.84
CA GLY A 542 8.79 23.79 -15.29
C GLY A 542 9.67 22.66 -15.85
N ARG A 543 10.08 21.66 -15.06
CA ARG A 543 10.99 20.58 -15.52
C ARG A 543 10.35 19.59 -16.50
N VAL A 544 9.06 19.26 -16.31
CA VAL A 544 8.32 18.29 -17.13
C VAL A 544 6.99 18.88 -17.59
N PRO A 545 6.37 18.35 -18.66
CA PRO A 545 5.01 18.69 -19.07
C PRO A 545 3.99 18.43 -17.95
N LEU A 546 2.90 19.20 -17.97
CA LEU A 546 1.72 18.92 -17.15
C LEU A 546 1.08 17.60 -17.60
N LEU A 547 0.96 17.39 -18.92
CA LEU A 547 0.44 16.16 -19.52
C LEU A 547 1.50 15.52 -20.42
N SER A 548 1.75 14.22 -20.24
CA SER A 548 2.59 13.38 -21.12
C SER A 548 1.82 12.11 -21.50
N LEU A 549 1.15 12.10 -22.66
CA LEU A 549 0.11 11.13 -22.99
C LEU A 549 0.28 10.56 -24.42
N TYR A 550 -0.11 9.30 -24.58
CA TYR A 550 -0.24 8.64 -25.88
C TYR A 550 -1.38 7.61 -25.85
N SER A 551 -1.91 7.23 -27.01
CA SER A 551 -2.94 6.19 -27.15
C SER A 551 -4.19 6.47 -26.29
N VAL A 552 -4.61 7.74 -26.25
CA VAL A 552 -5.81 8.21 -25.55
C VAL A 552 -6.92 8.54 -26.55
N ASP A 553 -8.16 8.18 -26.24
CA ASP A 553 -9.35 8.60 -26.98
C ASP A 553 -10.30 9.40 -26.08
N GLY A 554 -10.58 10.65 -26.46
CA GLY A 554 -11.47 11.52 -25.71
C GLY A 554 -10.83 12.07 -24.43
N LEU A 555 -10.11 13.19 -24.57
CA LEU A 555 -9.53 13.92 -23.44
C LEU A 555 -9.98 15.38 -23.45
N THR A 556 -10.34 15.90 -22.27
CA THR A 556 -10.56 17.34 -22.06
C THR A 556 -9.69 17.86 -20.92
N PHE A 557 -9.03 18.98 -21.16
CA PHE A 557 -8.28 19.74 -20.16
C PHE A 557 -8.82 21.17 -20.15
N THR A 558 -9.60 21.54 -19.14
CA THR A 558 -10.39 22.80 -19.13
C THR A 558 -10.41 23.47 -17.76
N GLY A 559 -10.42 24.81 -17.74
CA GLY A 559 -10.51 25.60 -16.51
C GLY A 559 -9.35 25.42 -15.51
N ASN A 560 -8.24 24.79 -15.92
CA ASN A 560 -7.09 24.56 -15.05
C ASN A 560 -6.27 25.85 -14.87
N ARG A 561 -5.53 25.93 -13.76
CA ARG A 561 -4.68 27.07 -13.42
C ARG A 561 -3.22 26.64 -13.28
N LEU A 562 -2.31 27.51 -13.69
CA LEU A 562 -0.87 27.31 -13.58
C LEU A 562 -0.24 28.40 -12.71
N GLU A 563 0.49 27.99 -11.68
CA GLU A 563 1.35 28.84 -10.86
C GLU A 563 2.80 28.39 -11.06
N LYS A 564 3.67 29.31 -11.50
CA LYS A 564 5.09 29.03 -11.66
C LYS A 564 5.79 29.13 -10.30
N THR A 565 6.71 28.20 -10.03
CA THR A 565 7.44 28.13 -8.76
C THR A 565 8.95 28.00 -8.97
N THR A 566 9.73 28.15 -7.91
CA THR A 566 11.20 27.98 -7.90
C THR A 566 11.67 27.02 -6.80
N ASP A 567 10.76 26.17 -6.30
CA ASP A 567 10.99 25.29 -5.14
C ASP A 567 12.05 24.19 -5.39
N TYR A 568 12.33 23.91 -6.67
CA TYR A 568 13.41 23.05 -7.15
C TYR A 568 14.13 23.69 -8.35
N PRO A 569 15.43 23.39 -8.55
CA PRO A 569 16.17 23.90 -9.69
C PRO A 569 15.78 23.19 -11.00
N LEU A 570 15.86 23.91 -12.11
CA LEU A 570 15.81 23.33 -13.46
C LEU A 570 17.17 22.72 -13.81
N PRO A 571 17.30 21.39 -14.02
CA PRO A 571 18.60 20.75 -14.24
C PRO A 571 19.40 21.31 -15.43
N ASP A 572 18.72 21.69 -16.51
CA ASP A 572 19.34 22.21 -17.74
C ASP A 572 19.00 23.70 -18.01
N GLY A 573 18.35 24.37 -17.05
CA GLY A 573 17.91 25.76 -17.18
C GLY A 573 16.82 26.01 -18.25
N GLN A 574 16.28 24.96 -18.87
CA GLN A 574 15.23 25.03 -19.87
C GLN A 574 13.91 24.51 -19.30
N GLU A 575 12.83 25.28 -19.52
CA GLU A 575 11.48 24.82 -19.24
C GLU A 575 11.02 23.82 -20.30
N SER A 576 10.29 22.80 -19.87
CA SER A 576 9.61 21.87 -20.77
C SER A 576 8.37 22.51 -21.39
N LYS A 577 7.93 21.97 -22.53
CA LYS A 577 6.61 22.27 -23.07
C LYS A 577 5.53 21.83 -22.08
N LEU A 578 4.41 22.55 -22.01
CA LEU A 578 3.33 22.23 -21.06
C LEU A 578 2.63 20.91 -21.38
N PHE A 579 2.56 20.54 -22.67
CA PHE A 579 1.83 19.37 -23.14
C PHE A 579 2.68 18.53 -24.11
N ASP A 580 2.73 17.24 -23.85
CA ASP A 580 3.29 16.22 -24.74
C ASP A 580 2.21 15.17 -25.02
N VAL A 581 1.42 15.36 -26.07
CA VAL A 581 0.33 14.45 -26.44
C VAL A 581 0.55 13.96 -27.86
N THR A 582 0.68 12.64 -28.03
CA THR A 582 0.88 11.99 -29.34
C THR A 582 -0.14 10.87 -29.53
N ASP A 583 -0.28 10.37 -30.76
CA ASP A 583 -0.99 9.11 -31.04
C ASP A 583 -2.38 8.99 -30.37
N SER A 584 -3.15 10.08 -30.36
CA SER A 584 -4.38 10.20 -29.59
C SER A 584 -5.46 10.92 -30.40
N ASP A 585 -6.72 10.57 -30.16
CA ASP A 585 -7.89 11.15 -30.82
C ASP A 585 -8.77 11.93 -29.84
N ASP A 586 -9.55 12.88 -30.37
CA ASP A 586 -10.54 13.65 -29.61
C ASP A 586 -9.98 14.35 -28.35
N VAL A 587 -8.75 14.87 -28.47
CA VAL A 587 -8.06 15.63 -27.44
C VAL A 587 -8.38 17.12 -27.55
N LYS A 588 -8.89 17.71 -26.48
CA LYS A 588 -9.22 19.14 -26.36
C LYS A 588 -8.48 19.74 -25.15
N ILE A 589 -7.55 20.65 -25.42
CA ILE A 589 -6.73 21.30 -24.39
C ILE A 589 -6.97 22.81 -24.43
N GLU A 590 -7.41 23.35 -23.30
CA GLU A 590 -7.40 24.77 -23.00
C GLU A 590 -6.09 25.12 -22.26
N GLU A 591 -5.39 26.16 -22.70
CA GLU A 591 -4.21 26.65 -21.98
C GLU A 591 -4.61 27.08 -20.54
N PRO A 592 -3.87 26.66 -19.51
CA PRO A 592 -4.24 26.99 -18.14
C PRO A 592 -4.07 28.48 -17.87
N SER A 593 -5.02 29.10 -17.16
CA SER A 593 -4.89 30.50 -16.76
C SER A 593 -3.75 30.66 -15.75
N THR A 594 -2.89 31.66 -15.93
CA THR A 594 -1.80 31.93 -15.00
C THR A 594 -2.32 32.58 -13.72
N VAL A 595 -1.84 32.10 -12.57
CA VAL A 595 -2.06 32.76 -11.29
C VAL A 595 -0.91 33.75 -11.09
N SER A 596 -1.18 35.05 -11.18
CA SER A 596 -0.20 36.09 -10.83
C SER A 596 -0.05 36.18 -9.31
N GLU A 597 1.15 36.54 -8.84
CA GLU A 597 1.48 36.69 -7.41
C GLU A 597 0.64 37.77 -6.68
N GLU A 598 -0.18 38.56 -7.38
CA GLU A 598 -0.91 39.72 -6.83
C GLU A 598 -2.19 39.38 -6.04
N ALA A 599 -2.63 38.12 -5.98
CA ALA A 599 -3.86 37.77 -5.26
C ALA A 599 -3.67 37.30 -3.80
N ALA A 600 -2.43 37.23 -3.29
CA ALA A 600 -2.15 36.70 -1.93
C ALA A 600 -1.98 37.76 -0.83
N VAL A 601 -2.19 39.06 -1.12
CA VAL A 601 -2.03 40.16 -0.15
C VAL A 601 -3.34 40.93 0.13
N GLY A 602 -4.50 40.36 -0.21
CA GLY A 602 -5.79 41.02 0.05
C GLY A 602 -6.91 40.04 0.37
N GLY A 603 -7.07 39.70 1.65
CA GLY A 603 -8.18 38.91 2.20
C GLY A 603 -8.12 38.82 3.70
#